data_AF-A0A7M7NYN9-F1
#
_entry.id   AF-A0A7M7NYN9-F1
#
_cell.length_a   1.000
_cell.length_b   1.000
_cell.length_c   1.000
_cell.angle_alpha   90.00
_cell.angle_beta   90.00
_cell.angle_gamma   90.00
#
_symmetry.space_group_name_H-M   'P 1'
#
loop_
_entity.id
_entity.type
_entity.pdbx_description
1 polymer ?
#
loop_
_entity_poly.entity_id
_entity_poly.type
_entity_poly.pdbx_seq_one_letter_code
_entity_poly.pdbx_strand_id
1 'polypeptide(L)'
;MFGLSRINHGLRMISGINRAAPSRNGSAVYRGAMAPSRTRQIQGMAVVSAMWFWILWRFYHEPADVFGHFEYPDPSKWTDEELGIPPDDED
;
A
#
# COMPACT_ATOMS: atom_id res chain seq x y z
N MET A 1 18.40 65.53 10.18
CA MET A 1 17.07 64.89 10.37
C MET A 1 17.26 63.42 10.09
N PHE A 2 17.41 62.64 11.16
CA PHE A 2 18.02 61.31 11.18
C PHE A 2 16.95 60.20 11.09
N GLY A 3 17.29 59.13 10.34
CA GLY A 3 17.07 57.74 10.73
C GLY A 3 15.64 57.19 10.73
N LEU A 4 15.22 56.59 9.61
CA LEU A 4 14.24 55.50 9.63
C LEU A 4 15.00 54.17 9.75
N SER A 5 15.20 53.77 11.01
CA SER A 5 15.73 52.47 11.40
C SER A 5 14.80 51.36 10.90
N ARG A 6 15.28 50.58 9.92
CA ARG A 6 14.64 49.32 9.52
C ARG A 6 14.92 48.28 10.59
N ILE A 7 13.94 48.06 11.47
CA ILE A 7 13.89 46.90 12.35
C ILE A 7 13.53 45.68 11.49
N ASN A 8 14.54 45.01 10.93
CA ASN A 8 14.43 43.63 10.45
C ASN A 8 15.07 42.72 11.51
N HIS A 9 14.42 42.59 12.65
CA HIS A 9 14.75 41.57 13.64
C HIS A 9 13.70 40.47 13.60
N GLY A 10 14.18 39.24 13.44
CA GLY A 10 13.45 38.06 13.90
C GLY A 10 12.71 37.28 12.84
N LEU A 11 13.46 36.54 12.00
CA LEU A 11 13.11 35.15 11.70
C LEU A 11 14.34 34.39 11.18
N ARG A 12 15.43 34.37 11.96
CA ARG A 12 16.51 33.40 11.75
C ARG A 12 16.06 32.10 12.42
N MET A 13 15.08 31.44 11.80
CA MET A 13 14.60 30.13 12.24
C MET A 13 15.78 29.16 12.26
N ILE A 14 15.85 28.44 13.38
CA ILE A 14 16.87 27.46 13.77
C ILE A 14 16.94 26.37 12.71
N SER A 15 17.90 26.47 11.78
CA SER A 15 18.33 25.34 10.95
C SER A 15 19.66 24.82 11.49
N GLY A 16 19.62 24.35 12.74
CA GLY A 16 20.66 23.50 13.33
C GLY A 16 20.55 22.04 12.88
N ILE A 17 20.00 21.78 11.68
CA ILE A 17 20.03 20.44 11.10
C ILE A 17 21.45 20.29 10.54
N ASN A 18 22.30 19.57 11.27
CA ASN A 18 23.53 18.99 10.73
C ASN A 18 23.11 18.04 9.60
N ARG A 19 22.85 18.59 8.41
CA ARG A 19 22.68 17.81 7.20
C ARG A 19 24.06 17.27 6.89
N ALA A 20 24.37 16.06 7.41
CA ALA A 20 25.54 15.34 6.98
C ALA A 20 25.54 15.35 5.45
N ALA A 21 26.57 15.94 4.85
CA ALA A 21 26.67 16.02 3.41
C ALA A 21 26.50 14.59 2.85
N PRO A 22 25.68 14.39 1.80
CA PRO A 22 25.44 13.07 1.25
C PRO A 22 26.77 12.53 0.70
N SER A 23 27.43 11.69 1.48
CA SER A 23 28.62 10.96 1.06
C SER A 23 28.21 9.89 0.04
N ARG A 24 28.98 9.77 -1.04
CA ARG A 24 28.80 8.73 -2.07
C ARG A 24 28.85 7.31 -1.49
N ASN A 25 29.43 7.16 -0.29
CA ASN A 25 29.63 5.90 0.43
C ASN A 25 28.69 5.76 1.65
N GLY A 26 27.66 6.60 1.76
CA GLY A 26 26.73 6.65 2.89
C GLY A 26 27.22 7.58 4.01
N SER A 27 26.32 8.40 4.55
CA SER A 27 26.58 9.21 5.74
C SER A 27 26.01 8.51 6.97
N ALA A 28 26.87 8.04 7.88
CA ALA A 28 26.44 7.57 9.19
C ALA A 28 25.94 8.77 10.02
N VAL A 29 24.73 8.67 10.57
CA VAL A 29 24.14 9.69 11.44
C VAL A 29 23.99 9.09 12.83
N TYR A 30 24.55 9.74 13.85
CA TYR A 30 24.38 9.32 15.24
C TYR A 30 23.07 9.87 15.81
N ARG A 31 22.23 8.98 16.38
CA ARG A 31 20.93 9.33 17.01
C ARG A 31 19.98 10.14 16.11
N GLY A 32 20.01 9.90 14.80
CA GLY A 32 19.13 10.56 13.83
C GLY A 32 18.78 9.63 12.67
N ALA A 33 17.63 9.90 12.02
CA ALA A 33 17.23 9.15 10.84
C ALA A 33 18.15 9.48 9.66
N MET A 34 18.64 8.44 8.98
CA MET A 34 19.37 8.61 7.73
C MET A 34 18.38 9.04 6.64
N ALA A 35 18.68 10.14 5.95
CA ALA A 35 17.89 10.54 4.80
C ALA A 35 18.08 9.51 3.68
N PRO A 36 17.01 8.84 3.20
CA PRO A 36 17.16 7.90 2.10
C PRO A 36 17.51 8.66 0.82
N SER A 37 18.35 8.05 -0.03
CA SER A 37 18.67 8.66 -1.32
C SER A 37 17.41 8.80 -2.18
N ARG A 38 17.30 9.89 -2.94
CA ARG A 38 16.11 10.19 -3.76
C ARG A 38 15.77 9.05 -4.71
N THR A 39 16.77 8.46 -5.34
CA THR A 39 16.60 7.31 -6.24
C THR A 39 15.97 6.12 -5.52
N ARG A 40 16.40 5.83 -4.28
CA ARG A 40 15.89 4.69 -3.50
C ARG A 40 14.45 4.91 -3.06
N GLN A 41 14.09 6.16 -2.73
CA GLN A 41 12.70 6.53 -2.44
C GLN A 41 11.80 6.34 -3.67
N ILE A 42 12.24 6.82 -4.84
CA ILE A 42 11.48 6.69 -6.10
C ILE A 42 11.33 5.22 -6.49
N GLN A 43 12.40 4.42 -6.39
CA GLN A 43 12.34 2.98 -6.65
C GLN A 43 11.37 2.27 -5.71
N GLY A 44 11.41 2.59 -4.41
CA GLY A 44 10.46 2.02 -3.44
C GLY A 44 9.01 2.36 -3.79
N MET A 45 8.73 3.62 -4.13
CA MET A 45 7.39 4.04 -4.57
C MET A 45 6.97 3.32 -5.86
N ALA A 46 7.85 3.21 -6.86
CA ALA A 46 7.54 2.54 -8.12
C ALA A 46 7.19 1.06 -7.92
N VAL A 47 7.91 0.34 -7.05
CA VAL A 47 7.62 -1.07 -6.75
C VAL A 47 6.26 -1.22 -6.06
N VAL A 48 5.97 -0.39 -5.05
CA VAL A 48 4.68 -0.46 -4.34
C VAL A 48 3.51 -0.10 -5.27
N SER A 49 3.68 0.93 -6.11
CA SER A 49 2.68 1.30 -7.10
C SER A 49 2.46 0.21 -8.15
N ALA A 50 3.52 -0.42 -8.65
CA ALA A 50 3.41 -1.52 -9.62
C ALA A 50 2.72 -2.75 -9.02
N MET A 51 3.04 -3.10 -7.78
CA MET A 51 2.39 -4.21 -7.06
C MET A 51 0.88 -3.99 -6.94
N TRP A 52 0.46 -2.81 -6.46
CA TRP A 52 -0.97 -2.50 -6.31
C TRP A 52 -1.69 -2.34 -7.64
N PHE A 53 -1.05 -1.73 -8.64
CA PHE A 53 -1.58 -1.67 -10.00
C PHE A 53 -1.86 -3.08 -10.54
N TRP A 54 -0.93 -4.01 -10.35
CA TRP A 54 -1.08 -5.39 -10.83
C TRP A 54 -2.24 -6.12 -10.13
N ILE A 55 -2.37 -6.00 -8.80
CA ILE A 55 -3.46 -6.61 -8.04
C ILE A 55 -4.82 -6.11 -8.53
N LEU A 56 -4.98 -4.78 -8.68
CA LEU A 56 -6.23 -4.18 -9.13
C LEU A 56 -6.54 -4.52 -10.59
N TRP A 57 -5.52 -4.54 -11.46
CA TRP A 57 -5.65 -4.93 -12.85
C TRP A 57 -6.14 -6.38 -12.97
N ARG A 58 -5.50 -7.30 -12.23
CA ARG A 58 -5.87 -8.73 -12.23
C ARG A 58 -7.28 -8.94 -11.67
N PHE A 59 -7.62 -8.23 -10.60
CA PHE A 59 -8.97 -8.28 -10.00
C PHE A 59 -10.05 -7.82 -10.98
N TYR A 60 -9.77 -6.79 -11.79
CA TYR A 60 -10.71 -6.31 -12.81
C TYR A 60 -10.87 -7.29 -13.98
N HIS A 61 -9.76 -7.86 -14.48
CA HIS A 61 -9.78 -8.71 -15.67
C HIS A 61 -10.20 -10.16 -15.38
N GLU A 62 -9.85 -10.70 -14.21
CA GLU A 62 -10.09 -12.10 -13.84
C GLU A 62 -10.73 -12.19 -12.44
N PRO A 63 -11.96 -11.65 -12.27
CA PRO A 63 -12.66 -11.69 -10.97
C PRO A 63 -13.01 -13.12 -10.54
N ALA A 64 -13.10 -14.05 -11.50
CA ALA A 64 -13.45 -15.44 -11.26
C ALA A 64 -12.39 -16.20 -10.42
N ASP A 65 -11.11 -15.77 -10.46
CA ASP A 65 -10.06 -16.32 -9.59
C ASP A 65 -10.33 -16.05 -8.10
N VAL A 66 -11.11 -15.01 -7.79
CA VAL A 66 -11.41 -14.59 -6.40
C VAL A 66 -12.83 -15.02 -5.99
N PHE A 67 -13.81 -14.89 -6.87
CA PHE A 67 -15.22 -15.20 -6.56
C PHE A 67 -15.61 -16.66 -6.85
N GLY A 68 -14.73 -17.43 -7.48
CA GLY A 68 -15.00 -18.79 -7.93
C GLY A 68 -15.52 -18.82 -9.37
N HIS A 69 -15.05 -19.81 -10.14
CA HIS A 69 -15.46 -20.00 -11.53
C HIS A 69 -16.84 -20.66 -11.69
N PHE A 70 -17.30 -21.36 -10.65
CA PHE A 70 -18.52 -22.14 -10.67
C PHE A 70 -19.48 -21.67 -9.59
N GLU A 71 -20.75 -21.52 -9.97
CA GLU A 71 -21.82 -21.24 -9.03
C GLU A 71 -21.96 -22.42 -8.06
N TYR A 72 -22.07 -22.11 -6.76
CA TYR A 72 -22.18 -23.15 -5.75
C TYR A 72 -23.56 -23.84 -5.90
N PRO A 73 -23.61 -25.16 -6.15
CA PRO A 73 -24.89 -25.85 -6.29
C PRO A 73 -25.63 -25.84 -4.95
N ASP A 74 -26.90 -25.45 -4.99
CA ASP A 74 -27.79 -25.46 -3.82
C ASP A 74 -28.12 -26.92 -3.46
N PRO A 75 -27.66 -27.43 -2.29
CA PRO A 75 -27.87 -28.83 -1.90
C PRO A 75 -29.35 -29.19 -1.73
N SER A 76 -30.20 -28.19 -1.47
CA SER A 76 -31.64 -28.41 -1.26
C SER A 76 -32.42 -28.65 -2.55
N LYS A 77 -31.79 -28.44 -3.72
CA LYS A 77 -32.39 -28.74 -5.03
C LYS A 77 -32.06 -30.13 -5.55
N TRP A 78 -31.22 -30.88 -4.84
CA TRP A 78 -30.96 -32.27 -5.20
C TRP A 78 -32.22 -33.10 -4.95
N THR A 79 -32.64 -33.85 -5.96
CA THR A 79 -33.84 -34.68 -5.86
C THR A 79 -33.54 -35.92 -5.04
N ASP A 80 -34.50 -36.37 -4.22
CA ASP A 80 -34.36 -37.57 -3.39
C ASP A 80 -34.05 -38.84 -4.23
N GLU A 81 -34.44 -38.83 -5.52
CA GLU A 81 -34.12 -39.87 -6.51
C GLU A 81 -32.63 -39.91 -6.91
N GLU A 82 -31.96 -38.75 -7.01
CA GLU A 82 -30.51 -38.67 -7.20
C GLU A 82 -29.72 -38.96 -5.91
N LEU A 83 -30.31 -38.66 -4.75
CA LEU A 83 -29.68 -38.88 -3.45
C LEU A 83 -29.91 -40.31 -2.90
N GLY A 84 -30.73 -41.11 -3.58
CA GLY A 84 -31.06 -42.47 -3.20
C GLY A 84 -31.79 -42.57 -1.86
N ILE A 85 -32.50 -41.51 -1.45
CA ILE A 85 -33.32 -41.52 -0.24
C ILE A 85 -34.60 -42.29 -0.58
N PRO A 86 -34.86 -43.44 0.05
CA PRO A 86 -36.11 -44.17 -0.14
C PRO A 86 -37.28 -43.28 0.30
N PRO A 87 -38.42 -43.25 -0.42
CA PRO A 87 -39.63 -42.63 0.09
C PRO A 87 -40.06 -43.33 1.38
N ASP A 88 -40.43 -42.55 2.39
CA ASP A 88 -40.76 -43.02 3.75
C ASP A 88 -42.12 -43.75 3.83
N ASP A 89 -42.70 -44.15 2.69
CA ASP A 89 -44.01 -44.80 2.62
C ASP A 89 -43.89 -46.33 2.84
N GLU A 90 -43.56 -46.74 4.06
CA GLU A 90 -43.96 -48.03 4.65
C GLU A 90 -44.72 -47.76 5.97
N ASP A 91 -46.05 -47.98 5.92
CA ASP A 91 -47.12 -48.02 6.97
C ASP A 91 -48.11 -46.84 7.07
#